data_AF-A0A482THE3-F1
#
_entry.id   AF-A0A482THE3-F1
#
_cell.length_a   1.000
_cell.length_b   1.000
_cell.length_c   1.000
_cell.angle_alpha   90.00
_cell.angle_beta   90.00
_cell.angle_gamma   90.00
#
_symmetry.space_group_name_H-M   'P 1'
#
loop_
_entity.id
_entity.type
_entity.pdbx_description
1 polymer ?
#
loop_
_entity_poly.entity_id
_entity_poly.type
_entity_poly.pdbx_seq_one_letter_code
_entity_poly.pdbx_strand_id
1 'polypeptide(L)' 'MTTVRGKPITIITNGVAHYFEPGCDETTRYQGRMELYDSYLRLCDPISVWIPRENVDMVSES' A
#
# COMPACT_ATOMS: atom_id res chain seq x y z
N MET A 1 6.45 18.44 10.38
CA MET A 1 7.48 17.39 10.30
C MET A 1 7.25 16.64 8.99
N THR A 2 8.11 16.82 8.00
CA THR A 2 8.01 16.06 6.74
C THR A 2 8.65 14.71 7.01
N THR A 3 7.84 13.67 7.21
CA THR A 3 8.37 12.31 7.33
C THR A 3 9.08 11.98 6.02
N VAL A 4 10.41 11.96 6.05
CA VAL A 4 11.23 11.51 4.91
C VAL A 4 11.01 10.01 4.81
N ARG A 5 10.05 9.62 3.97
CA ARG A 5 9.85 8.22 3.62
C ARG A 5 11.05 7.83 2.76
N GLY A 6 11.78 6.78 3.16
CA GLY A 6 13.02 6.32 2.51
C GLY A 6 12.80 5.86 1.07
N LYS A 7 13.68 5.01 0.54
CA LYS A 7 13.41 4.33 -0.74
C LYS A 7 12.45 3.16 -0.50
N PRO A 8 11.58 2.81 -1.47
CA PRO A 8 10.80 1.59 -1.35
C PRO A 8 11.72 0.37 -1.30
N ILE A 9 11.35 -0.60 -0.48
CA ILE A 9 12.00 -1.91 -0.36
C ILE A 9 11.73 -2.72 -1.62
N THR A 10 10.48 -2.69 -2.09
CA THR A 10 10.00 -3.42 -3.26
C THR A 10 9.05 -2.55 -4.06
N ILE A 11 9.14 -2.63 -5.38
CA ILE A 11 8.19 -2.00 -6.30
C ILE A 11 7.49 -3.11 -7.06
N ILE A 12 6.17 -3.19 -6.91
CA ILE A 12 5.31 -4.16 -7.60
C ILE A 12 4.59 -3.39 -8.69
N THR A 13 4.83 -3.74 -9.96
CA THR A 13 4.26 -2.99 -11.11
C THR A 13 2.84 -3.40 -11.44
N ASN A 14 2.44 -4.62 -11.08
CA ASN A 14 1.07 -5.13 -11.22
C ASN A 14 0.78 -6.10 -10.06
N GLY A 15 0.33 -5.57 -8.94
CA GLY A 15 0.01 -6.36 -7.76
C GLY A 15 -1.43 -6.18 -7.32
N VAL A 16 -1.85 -7.02 -6.39
CA VAL A 16 -3.11 -6.90 -5.67
C VAL A 16 -2.80 -6.67 -4.19
N ALA A 17 -3.41 -5.65 -3.60
CA ALA A 17 -3.34 -5.37 -2.18
C ALA A 17 -4.74 -5.37 -1.56
N HIS A 18 -4.83 -5.91 -0.34
CA HIS A 18 -6.01 -5.83 0.52
C HIS A 18 -5.64 -5.04 1.77
N TYR A 19 -6.41 -4.01 2.09
CA TYR A 19 -6.15 -3.16 3.24
C TYR A 19 -7.43 -2.65 3.90
N PHE A 20 -7.35 -2.31 5.18
CA PHE A 20 -8.44 -1.74 5.95
C PHE A 20 -8.41 -0.21 5.86
N GLU A 21 -9.57 0.38 5.58
CA GLU A 21 -9.75 1.82 5.68
C GLU A 21 -10.04 2.23 7.13
N PRO A 22 -9.65 3.44 7.56
CA PRO A 22 -9.90 3.90 8.93
C PRO A 22 -11.40 3.85 9.26
N GLY A 23 -11.76 3.07 10.28
CA GLY A 23 -13.15 2.92 10.73
C GLY A 23 -13.99 1.95 9.87
N CYS A 24 -13.36 1.18 9.00
CA CYS A 24 -14.01 0.11 8.23
C CYS A 24 -13.48 -1.26 8.67
N ASP A 25 -14.40 -2.20 8.93
CA ASP A 25 -14.06 -3.60 9.24
C ASP A 25 -13.90 -4.46 7.98
N GLU A 26 -14.19 -3.89 6.81
CA GLU A 26 -14.04 -4.56 5.51
C GLU A 26 -12.70 -4.20 4.85
N THR A 27 -12.10 -5.18 4.17
CA THR A 27 -10.89 -4.95 3.38
C THR A 27 -11.25 -4.34 2.02
N THR A 28 -10.61 -3.23 1.69
CA THR A 28 -10.60 -2.65 0.34
C THR A 28 -9.56 -3.35 -0.51
N ARG A 29 -9.94 -3.72 -1.74
CA ARG A 29 -9.04 -4.31 -2.74
C ARG A 29 -8.52 -3.25 -3.68
N TYR A 30 -7.20 -3.18 -3.81
CA TYR A 30 -6.50 -2.40 -4.82
C TYR A 30 -5.76 -3.32 -5.79
N GLN A 31 -5.75 -2.95 -7.08
CA GLN A 31 -4.96 -3.62 -8.10
C GLN A 31 -4.22 -2.58 -8.94
N GLY A 32 -2.90 -2.74 -9.07
CA GLY A 32 -2.07 -1.84 -9.85
C GLY A 32 -0.64 -1.78 -9.32
N ARG A 33 0.04 -0.68 -9.66
CA ARG A 33 1.40 -0.44 -9.20
C ARG A 33 1.40 -0.01 -7.74
N MET A 34 2.27 -0.62 -6.94
CA MET A 34 2.46 -0.25 -5.56
C MET A 34 3.93 -0.32 -5.14
N GLU A 35 4.27 0.46 -4.12
CA GLU A 35 5.60 0.56 -3.56
C GLU A 35 5.53 0.16 -2.08
N LEU A 36 6.29 -0.84 -1.69
CA LEU A 36 6.36 -1.32 -0.32
C LEU A 36 7.50 -0.61 0.42
N TYR A 37 7.19 -0.07 1.59
CA TYR A 37 8.12 0.55 2.54
C TYR A 37 8.01 -0.17 3.89
N ASP A 38 8.97 0.04 4.80
CA ASP A 38 9.01 -0.64 6.10
C ASP A 38 7.70 -0.47 6.89
N SER A 39 7.16 0.76 6.90
CA SER A 39 5.98 1.11 7.68
C SER A 39 4.75 1.43 6.84
N TYR A 40 4.87 1.42 5.50
CA TYR A 40 3.79 1.85 4.62
C TYR A 40 3.75 1.05 3.33
N LEU A 41 2.54 0.87 2.79
CA LEU A 41 2.32 0.55 1.40
C LEU A 41 1.87 1.83 0.69
N ARG A 42 2.49 2.15 -0.44
CA ARG A 42 2.03 3.24 -1.31
C ARG A 42 1.35 2.64 -2.54
N LEU A 43 0.09 3.00 -2.75
CA LEU A 43 -0.62 2.74 -4.00
C LEU A 43 -0.24 3.85 -4.98
N CYS A 44 0.14 3.53 -6.22
CA CYS A 44 0.70 4.50 -7.15
C CYS A 44 -0.28 4.93 -8.25
N ASP A 45 -1.14 4.04 -8.73
CA ASP A 45 -2.00 4.27 -9.90
C ASP A 45 -3.43 3.75 -9.68
N PRO A 46 -4.52 4.51 -9.93
CA PRO A 46 -4.58 5.89 -10.41
C PRO A 46 -4.43 6.94 -9.31
N ILE A 47 -4.32 6.53 -8.04
CA ILE A 47 -4.25 7.40 -6.87
C ILE A 47 -2.96 7.15 -6.09
N SER A 48 -2.34 8.22 -5.58
CA SER A 48 -1.14 8.13 -4.73
C SER A 48 -1.54 8.14 -3.26
N VAL A 49 -1.93 6.97 -2.73
CA VAL A 49 -2.35 6.79 -1.33
C VAL A 49 -1.28 6.06 -0.54
N TRP A 50 -1.10 6.47 0.72
CA TRP A 50 -0.19 5.81 1.66
C TRP A 50 -0.99 5.11 2.74
N ILE A 51 -0.80 3.80 2.85
CA ILE A 51 -1.50 2.93 3.78
C ILE A 51 -0.49 2.47 4.84
N PRO A 52 -0.73 2.67 6.14
CA PRO A 52 0.08 2.10 7.21
C PRO A 52 0.20 0.58 7.06
N ARG A 53 1.37 0.00 7.28
CA ARG A 53 1.59 -1.43 7.04
C ARG A 53 0.72 -2.32 7.94
N GLU A 54 0.40 -1.83 9.14
CA GLU A 54 -0.54 -2.44 10.09
C GLU A 54 -1.98 -2.55 9.57
N ASN A 55 -2.37 -1.71 8.60
CA ASN A 55 -3.68 -1.76 7.95
C ASN A 55 -3.67 -2.60 6.68
N VAL A 56 -2.52 -3.15 6.27
CA VAL A 56 -2.42 -3.96 5.05
C VAL A 56 -2.53 -5.43 5.43
N ASP A 57 -3.61 -6.05 5.01
CA ASP A 57 -3.90 -7.47 5.23
C ASP A 57 -2.99 -8.35 4.36
N MET A 58 -2.97 -8.11 3.05
CA MET A 58 -2.24 -8.93 2.09
C MET A 58 -1.73 -8.09 0.91
N VAL A 59 -0.57 -8.48 0.39
CA VAL A 59 -0.03 -7.99 -0.88
C VAL A 59 0.45 -9.20 -1.69
N SER A 60 0.04 -9.28 -2.95
CA SER A 60 0.48 -10.31 -3.90
C SER A 60 0.92 -9.68 -5.20
N GLU A 61 1.98 -10.24 -5.80
CA GLU A 61 2.32 -10.00 -7.20
C GLU A 61 1.37 -10.85 -8.08
N SER A 62 0.98 -10.33 -9.25
CA SER A 62 0.18 -11.05 -10.25
C SER A 62 1.04 -11.57 -11.40
#